data_AF-A0A957CRZ9-F1
#
_entry.id   AF-A0A957CRZ9-F1
#
_cell.length_a   1.000
_cell.length_b   1.000
_cell.length_c   1.000
_cell.angle_alpha   90.00
_cell.angle_beta   90.00
_cell.angle_gamma   90.00
#
_symmetry.space_group_name_H-M   'P 1'
#
loop_
_entity.id
_entity.type
_entity.pdbx_description
1 polymer ?
#
loop_
_entity_poly.entity_id
_entity_poly.type
_entity_poly.pdbx_seq_one_letter_code
_entity_poly.pdbx_strand_id
1 'polypeptide(L)'
;LAGTSHCVVASFATDGDDGPTQAAGADISGEVVANGRLHNLDAHSHLENNDSYTYFHKLDAHLPTNQTTLIHTGLTGTNVNDLIFILTYAET
;
A
#
# COMPACT_ATOMS: atom_id res chain seq x y z
N LEU A 1 -9.17 2.20 7.99
CA LEU A 1 -8.32 3.41 8.05
C LEU A 1 -8.93 4.63 7.38
N ALA A 2 -9.80 4.50 6.37
CA ALA A 2 -10.31 5.67 5.65
C ALA A 2 -10.85 6.76 6.60
N GLY A 3 -10.34 7.98 6.46
CA GLY A 3 -10.68 9.13 7.32
C GLY A 3 -10.00 9.16 8.69
N THR A 4 -9.15 8.19 9.02
CA THR A 4 -8.33 8.20 10.24
C THR A 4 -7.02 8.95 9.98
N SER A 5 -6.87 10.14 10.58
CA SER A 5 -5.61 10.89 10.57
C SER A 5 -4.55 10.24 11.46
N HIS A 6 -3.27 10.53 11.16
CA HIS A 6 -2.11 10.15 11.99
C HIS A 6 -1.94 8.66 12.26
N CYS A 7 -2.35 7.85 11.29
CA CYS A 7 -2.24 6.41 11.34
C CYS A 7 -1.77 5.86 9.99
N VAL A 8 -0.75 5.01 10.03
CA VAL A 8 -0.23 4.29 8.88
C VAL A 8 -0.24 2.80 9.18
N VAL A 9 -0.61 2.00 8.19
CA VAL A 9 -0.44 0.55 8.20
C VAL A 9 0.43 0.15 7.04
N ALA A 10 1.50 -0.59 7.31
CA ALA A 10 2.35 -1.20 6.29
C ALA A 10 2.28 -2.72 6.41
N SER A 11 2.12 -3.41 5.28
CA SER A 11 2.14 -4.87 5.21
C SER A 11 3.05 -5.29 4.07
N PHE A 12 4.00 -6.18 4.34
CA PHE A 12 4.91 -6.68 3.31
C PHE A 12 5.51 -8.05 3.64
N ALA A 13 5.77 -8.82 2.59
CA ALA A 13 6.47 -10.10 2.62
C ALA A 13 7.98 -9.88 2.78
N THR A 14 8.60 -10.63 3.69
CA THR A 14 10.04 -10.46 3.99
C THR A 14 10.97 -10.98 2.91
N ASP A 15 10.50 -11.80 1.96
CA ASP A 15 11.25 -12.20 0.77
C ASP A 15 11.29 -11.13 -0.32
N GLY A 16 10.46 -10.09 -0.17
CA GLY A 16 10.40 -8.95 -1.07
C GLY A 16 9.51 -9.15 -2.29
N ASP A 17 8.70 -10.22 -2.30
CA ASP A 17 7.81 -10.58 -3.40
C ASP A 17 6.41 -10.92 -2.87
N ASP A 18 5.43 -10.05 -3.13
CA ASP A 18 4.03 -10.26 -2.78
C ASP A 18 3.24 -10.69 -4.02
N GLY A 19 3.00 -12.00 -4.15
CA GLY A 19 2.30 -12.60 -5.28
C GLY A 19 3.06 -12.45 -6.60
N PRO A 20 2.38 -12.54 -7.76
CA PRO A 20 3.03 -12.40 -9.07
C PRO A 20 3.24 -10.91 -9.43
N THR A 21 3.91 -10.15 -8.57
CA THR A 21 4.07 -8.69 -8.72
C THR A 21 5.55 -8.27 -8.68
N GLN A 22 5.80 -6.96 -8.60
CA GLN A 22 7.15 -6.41 -8.38
C GLN A 22 7.28 -5.70 -7.03
N ALA A 23 6.25 -5.79 -6.18
CA ALA A 23 6.19 -5.16 -4.87
C ALA A 23 6.30 -6.23 -3.78
N ALA A 24 6.87 -5.84 -2.64
CA ALA A 24 6.88 -6.65 -1.42
C ALA A 24 5.56 -6.53 -0.65
N GLY A 25 4.73 -5.54 -0.98
CA GLY A 25 3.47 -5.21 -0.31
C GLY A 25 3.14 -3.73 -0.47
N ALA A 26 2.42 -3.16 0.50
CA ALA A 26 2.01 -1.75 0.45
C ALA A 26 1.91 -1.11 1.84
N ASP A 27 2.05 0.22 1.90
CA ASP A 27 1.68 1.05 3.04
C ASP A 27 0.51 1.99 2.72
N ILE A 28 -0.34 2.20 3.72
CA ILE A 28 -1.55 2.99 3.58
C ILE A 28 -1.78 3.91 4.77
N SER A 29 -2.25 5.14 4.47
CA SER A 29 -2.79 6.09 5.44
C SER A 29 -4.31 6.21 5.31
N GLY A 30 -4.94 7.04 6.17
CA GLY A 30 -6.37 7.31 6.09
C GLY A 30 -6.85 8.01 4.82
N GLU A 31 -5.94 8.54 4.00
CA GLU A 31 -6.24 9.31 2.79
C GLU A 31 -6.30 8.45 1.53
N VAL A 32 -5.70 7.26 1.54
CA VAL A 32 -5.50 6.41 0.35
C VAL A 32 -6.80 6.13 -0.42
N VAL A 33 -7.89 5.82 0.27
CA VAL A 33 -9.19 5.56 -0.37
C VAL A 33 -9.79 6.84 -0.97
N ALA A 34 -9.63 7.98 -0.30
CA ALA A 34 -10.11 9.26 -0.82
C ALA A 34 -9.32 9.67 -2.06
N ASN A 35 -7.99 9.53 -2.04
CA ASN A 35 -7.11 9.82 -3.16
C ASN A 35 -7.44 8.91 -4.36
N GLY A 36 -7.62 7.60 -4.14
CA GLY A 36 -8.05 6.68 -5.21
C GLY A 36 -9.35 7.12 -5.88
N ARG A 37 -10.36 7.52 -5.10
CA ARG A 37 -11.63 8.01 -5.64
C ARG A 37 -11.48 9.26 -6.52
N LEU A 38 -10.56 10.18 -6.20
CA LEU A 38 -10.27 11.35 -7.03
C LEU A 38 -9.77 10.97 -8.44
N HIS A 39 -9.22 9.76 -8.58
CA HIS A 39 -8.69 9.21 -9.84
C HIS A 39 -9.54 8.08 -10.41
N ASN A 40 -10.82 7.99 -10.01
CA ASN A 40 -11.75 6.93 -10.44
C ASN A 40 -11.27 5.50 -10.12
N LEU A 41 -10.45 5.34 -9.08
CA LEU A 41 -10.05 4.04 -8.57
C LEU A 41 -10.97 3.65 -7.41
N ASP A 42 -11.72 2.57 -7.58
CA ASP A 42 -12.55 2.01 -6.51
C ASP A 42 -11.82 0.87 -5.79
N ALA A 43 -11.47 1.10 -4.53
CA ALA A 43 -10.73 0.13 -3.72
C ALA A 43 -11.53 -1.17 -3.49
N HIS A 44 -12.86 -1.07 -3.37
CA HIS A 44 -13.71 -2.24 -3.11
C HIS A 44 -13.73 -3.18 -4.31
N SER A 45 -13.95 -2.64 -5.51
CA SER A 45 -13.94 -3.41 -6.76
C SER A 45 -12.60 -4.12 -6.98
N HIS A 46 -11.46 -3.46 -6.70
CA HIS A 46 -10.16 -4.11 -6.84
C HIS A 46 -9.95 -5.22 -5.79
N LEU A 47 -10.41 -5.00 -4.56
CA LEU A 47 -10.37 -6.03 -3.52
C LEU A 47 -11.22 -7.26 -3.88
N GLU A 48 -12.46 -7.06 -4.33
CA GLU A 48 -13.35 -8.17 -4.75
C GLU A 48 -12.77 -8.98 -5.92
N ASN A 49 -11.96 -8.33 -6.76
CA ASN A 49 -11.30 -8.97 -7.89
C ASN A 49 -9.91 -9.54 -7.56
N ASN A 50 -9.45 -9.47 -6.31
CA ASN A 50 -8.08 -9.84 -5.90
C ASN A 50 -7.00 -9.09 -6.71
N ASP A 51 -7.23 -7.83 -7.03
CA ASP A 51 -6.40 -6.98 -7.89
C ASP A 51 -5.88 -5.73 -7.15
N SER A 52 -5.41 -5.94 -5.91
CA SER A 52 -4.88 -4.87 -5.06
C SER A 52 -3.67 -4.16 -5.68
N TYR A 53 -2.78 -4.91 -6.35
CA TYR A 53 -1.60 -4.35 -7.01
C TYR A 53 -1.97 -3.28 -8.03
N THR A 54 -2.95 -3.54 -8.91
CA THR A 54 -3.36 -2.57 -9.94
C THR A 54 -3.93 -1.30 -9.31
N TYR A 55 -4.65 -1.40 -8.19
CA TYR A 55 -5.15 -0.23 -7.47
C TYR A 55 -4.01 0.67 -7.01
N PHE A 56 -3.04 0.11 -6.27
CA PHE A 56 -1.91 0.86 -5.72
C PHE A 56 -0.98 1.38 -6.82
N HIS A 57 -0.66 0.56 -7.82
CA HIS A 57 0.15 0.98 -8.96
C HIS A 57 -0.46 2.17 -9.71
N LYS A 58 -1.78 2.15 -9.96
CA LYS A 58 -2.47 3.29 -10.60
C LYS A 58 -2.54 4.50 -9.67
N LEU A 59 -2.73 4.30 -8.38
CA LEU A 59 -2.76 5.40 -7.41
C LEU A 59 -1.39 6.11 -7.36
N ASP A 60 -0.29 5.35 -7.28
CA ASP A 60 1.07 5.89 -7.21
C ASP A 60 1.43 6.73 -8.43
N ALA A 61 0.88 6.43 -9.62
CA ALA A 61 1.03 7.25 -10.81
C ALA A 61 0.39 8.65 -10.72
N HIS A 62 -0.47 8.88 -9.72
CA HIS A 62 -1.15 10.14 -9.47
C HIS A 62 -0.68 10.86 -8.20
N LEU A 63 0.12 10.20 -7.36
CA LEU A 63 0.69 10.81 -6.16
C LEU A 63 1.93 11.67 -6.52
N PRO A 64 2.30 12.64 -5.66
CA PRO A 64 3.55 13.36 -5.80
C PRO A 64 4.75 12.40 -5.90
N THR A 65 5.78 12.77 -6.65
CA THR A 65 6.93 11.87 -6.95
C THR A 65 7.73 11.40 -5.73
N ASN A 66 7.54 12.04 -4.58
CA ASN A 66 8.13 11.66 -3.30
C ASN A 66 7.18 10.83 -2.41
N GLN A 67 6.06 10.36 -2.95
CA GLN A 67 5.09 9.52 -2.28
C GLN A 67 4.76 8.31 -3.15
N THR A 68 4.66 7.15 -2.51
CA THR A 68 4.31 5.87 -3.12
C THR A 68 3.64 5.03 -2.05
N THR A 69 2.73 4.15 -2.44
CA THR A 69 2.07 3.18 -1.55
C THR A 69 2.66 1.79 -1.71
N LEU A 70 3.16 1.44 -2.90
CA LEU A 70 3.84 0.17 -3.11
C LEU A 70 5.22 0.15 -2.43
N ILE A 71 5.46 -0.89 -1.66
CA ILE A 71 6.75 -1.14 -1.01
C ILE A 71 7.62 -1.98 -1.95
N HIS A 72 8.78 -1.45 -2.33
CA HIS A 72 9.75 -2.16 -3.16
C HIS A 72 11.06 -2.38 -2.40
N THR A 73 11.27 -3.60 -1.92
CA THR A 73 12.55 -4.01 -1.30
C THR A 73 13.48 -4.69 -2.31
N GLY A 74 12.92 -5.26 -3.38
CA GLY A 74 13.56 -6.29 -4.18
C GLY A 74 13.70 -7.61 -3.41
N LEU A 75 14.18 -8.65 -4.10
CA LEU A 75 14.42 -9.96 -3.50
C LEU A 75 15.44 -9.84 -2.37
N THR A 76 15.03 -10.18 -1.14
CA THR A 76 15.87 -9.99 0.05
C THR A 76 16.82 -11.17 0.30
N GLY A 77 16.54 -12.34 -0.29
CA GLY A 77 17.30 -13.57 -0.11
C GLY A 77 16.98 -14.34 1.18
N THR A 78 15.91 -13.98 1.88
CA THR A 78 15.39 -14.67 3.06
C THR A 78 13.87 -14.73 3.02
N ASN A 79 13.22 -15.62 3.77
CA ASN A 79 11.77 -15.61 3.93
C ASN A 79 11.42 -16.03 5.36
N VAL A 80 10.88 -15.08 6.14
CA VAL A 80 10.33 -15.31 7.48
C VAL A 80 8.85 -14.91 7.54
N ASN A 81 8.13 -15.07 6.42
CA ASN A 81 6.75 -14.68 6.16
C ASN A 81 6.55 -13.15 6.12
N ASP A 82 5.35 -12.70 6.49
CA ASP A 82 4.91 -11.31 6.39
C ASP A 82 5.08 -10.53 7.69
N LEU A 83 5.29 -9.22 7.55
CA LEU A 83 5.28 -8.27 8.65
C LEU A 83 4.17 -7.23 8.44
N ILE A 84 3.45 -6.93 9.53
CA ILE A 84 2.46 -5.85 9.56
C ILE A 84 2.87 -4.86 10.65
N PHE A 85 3.06 -3.61 10.25
CA PHE A 85 3.33 -2.49 11.15
C PHE A 85 2.12 -1.57 11.19
N ILE A 86 1.73 -1.15 12.40
CA ILE A 86 0.71 -0.14 12.62
C ILE A 86 1.36 0.98 13.42
N LEU A 87 1.44 2.17 12.84
CA LEU A 87 2.03 3.34 13.47
C LEU A 87 0.96 4.40 13.68
N THR A 88 0.86 4.90 14.91
CA THR A 88 0.05 6.07 15.25
C THR A 88 0.96 7.16 15.78
N TYR A 89 0.75 8.41 15.36
CA TYR A 89 1.55 9.56 15.78
C TYR A 89 0.67 10.73 16.20
N ALA A 90 1.25 11.70 16.91
CA ALA A 90 0.55 12.90 17.36
C ALA A 90 0.66 14.00 16.30
N GLU A 91 -0.29 14.95 16.32
CA GLU A 91 -0.11 16.23 15.62
C GLU A 91 1.07 16.98 16.25
N THR A 92 2.04 17.34 15.42
CA THR A 92 3.19 18.18 15.78
C THR A 92 2.85 19.66 15.68
#